data_AF-A0A1Q4X8F7-F1
#
_entry.id   AF-A0A1Q4X8F7-F1
#
_cell.length_a   1.000
_cell.length_b   1.000
_cell.length_c   1.000
_cell.angle_alpha   90.00
_cell.angle_beta   90.00
_cell.angle_gamma   90.00
#
_symmetry.space_group_name_H-M   'P 1'
#
loop_
_entity.id
_entity.type
_entity.pdbx_description
1 polymer ?
#
loop_
_entity_poly.entity_id
_entity_poly.type
_entity_poly.pdbx_seq_one_letter_code
_entity_poly.pdbx_strand_id
1 'polypeptide(L)'
;MDSNRTNPARLGKAAAAGVLALLPFTATGCAGDDPSGEDAAQPITAVEDDAQLEYFGSDQFVGDEVVVSSVVTWVLGEKSLMLDGSEYGDASLLVLSPDGLGAVEEGDIVNVSGYVEQFVQVNYAEEYGVSDEGVYGLYVDEEFLLADHIWNGPSDSSGTPKPSS
;
A
#
# COMPACT_ATOMS: atom_id res chain seq x y z
N MET A 1 24.22 28.09 -31.78
CA MET A 1 24.67 27.29 -32.94
C MET A 1 24.75 25.87 -32.43
N ASP A 2 23.81 24.96 -32.64
CA ASP A 2 22.68 24.92 -33.55
C ASP A 2 21.54 24.10 -32.92
N SER A 3 20.33 24.61 -33.09
CA SER A 3 19.08 23.94 -32.78
C SER A 3 18.89 22.75 -33.72
N ASN A 4 18.48 21.59 -33.21
CA ASN A 4 17.83 20.59 -34.06
C ASN A 4 16.33 20.57 -33.78
N ARG A 5 15.58 20.80 -34.85
CA ARG A 5 14.19 21.23 -34.90
C ARG A 5 13.38 20.11 -35.58
N THR A 6 12.11 19.97 -35.18
CA THR A 6 10.95 19.52 -35.99
C THR A 6 10.92 18.04 -36.43
N ASN A 7 9.79 17.33 -36.43
CA ASN A 7 8.39 17.75 -36.60
C ASN A 7 7.38 16.71 -36.06
N PRO A 8 6.11 17.10 -35.85
CA PRO A 8 5.01 16.28 -35.35
C PRO A 8 4.25 15.56 -36.48
N ALA A 9 3.59 14.44 -36.15
CA ALA A 9 2.57 13.83 -37.00
C ALA A 9 1.20 13.91 -36.31
N ARG A 10 0.22 14.38 -37.10
CA ARG A 10 -1.14 14.71 -36.71
C ARG A 10 -2.10 13.53 -36.91
N LEU A 11 -3.21 13.62 -36.16
CA LEU A 11 -4.59 13.29 -36.53
C LEU A 11 -4.97 11.84 -36.90
N GLY A 12 -5.91 11.32 -36.12
CA GLY A 12 -6.94 10.39 -36.58
C GLY A 12 -8.19 10.51 -35.71
N LYS A 13 -9.11 11.41 -36.07
CA LYS A 13 -10.47 11.45 -35.50
C LYS A 13 -11.27 10.26 -36.02
N ALA A 14 -11.98 9.54 -35.15
CA ALA A 14 -13.20 8.84 -35.51
C ALA A 14 -14.22 8.99 -34.39
N ALA A 15 -15.25 9.79 -34.67
CA ALA A 15 -16.45 9.87 -33.87
C ALA A 15 -17.34 8.67 -34.20
N ALA A 16 -17.92 8.03 -33.20
CA ALA A 16 -19.04 7.11 -33.36
C ALA A 16 -20.17 7.54 -32.40
N ALA A 17 -21.21 8.12 -32.99
CA ALA A 17 -22.47 8.44 -32.34
C ALA A 17 -23.24 7.14 -32.07
N GLY A 18 -23.73 6.97 -30.84
CA GLY A 18 -24.49 5.80 -30.41
C GLY A 18 -25.77 6.18 -29.66
N VAL A 19 -26.83 6.37 -30.44
CA VAL A 19 -28.29 6.31 -30.18
C VAL A 19 -28.79 6.22 -28.72
N LEU A 20 -29.56 7.25 -28.34
CA LEU A 20 -30.49 7.28 -27.21
C LEU A 20 -31.64 6.26 -27.42
N ALA A 21 -31.86 5.35 -26.47
CA ALA A 21 -33.08 4.55 -26.37
C ALA A 21 -33.72 4.74 -24.99
N LEU A 22 -34.79 5.54 -24.96
CA LEU A 22 -35.73 5.69 -23.85
C LEU A 22 -36.77 4.56 -23.91
N LEU A 23 -36.94 3.77 -22.84
CA LEU A 23 -38.13 2.92 -22.62
C LEU A 23 -38.40 2.71 -21.11
N PRO A 24 -39.65 2.36 -20.73
CA PRO A 24 -40.42 3.06 -19.70
C PRO A 24 -40.49 2.36 -18.34
N PHE A 25 -40.91 3.14 -17.34
CA PHE A 25 -41.33 2.68 -16.01
C PHE A 25 -42.50 1.67 -16.10
N THR A 26 -42.30 0.49 -15.53
CA THR A 26 -43.39 -0.38 -15.08
C THR A 26 -43.28 -0.52 -13.56
N ALA A 27 -44.13 0.19 -12.84
CA ALA A 27 -44.35 -0.02 -11.43
C ALA A 27 -45.28 -1.23 -11.25
N THR A 28 -44.76 -2.29 -10.64
CA THR A 28 -45.57 -3.34 -10.01
C THR A 28 -45.15 -3.41 -8.56
N GLY A 29 -45.99 -2.87 -7.69
CA GLY A 29 -45.90 -3.14 -6.25
C GLY A 29 -46.45 -4.54 -5.97
N CYS A 30 -45.77 -5.26 -5.09
CA CYS A 30 -46.41 -6.22 -4.20
C CYS A 30 -45.64 -6.23 -2.89
N ALA A 31 -46.41 -6.25 -1.82
CA ALA A 31 -46.01 -6.05 -0.44
C ALA A 31 -45.26 -7.24 0.16
N GLY A 32 -44.47 -6.95 1.20
CA GLY A 32 -44.21 -7.89 2.30
C GLY A 32 -42.75 -8.27 2.48
N ASP A 33 -42.01 -7.46 3.25
CA ASP A 33 -41.44 -7.83 4.56
C ASP A 33 -40.36 -6.79 4.94
N ASP A 34 -40.61 -5.99 5.97
CA ASP A 34 -39.55 -5.32 6.72
C ASP A 34 -38.89 -6.38 7.62
N PRO A 35 -37.57 -6.48 7.59
CA PRO A 35 -36.87 -6.26 8.85
C PRO A 35 -35.87 -5.11 8.73
N SER A 36 -36.07 -4.14 9.64
CA SER A 36 -35.07 -3.18 10.06
C SER A 36 -33.72 -3.86 10.31
N GLY A 37 -32.66 -3.23 9.79
CA GLY A 37 -31.29 -3.68 9.94
C GLY A 37 -30.37 -2.86 9.05
N GLU A 38 -30.22 -1.57 9.37
CA GLU A 38 -29.11 -0.75 8.91
C GLU A 38 -27.80 -1.35 9.46
N ASP A 39 -27.17 -2.24 8.69
CA ASP A 39 -25.71 -2.39 8.63
C ASP A 39 -25.35 -3.19 7.37
N ALA A 40 -25.65 -2.61 6.20
CA ALA A 40 -25.05 -3.07 4.96
C ALA A 40 -23.63 -2.50 4.93
N ALA A 41 -22.68 -3.26 5.46
CA ALA A 41 -21.25 -3.05 5.26
C ALA A 41 -21.02 -2.66 3.79
N GLN A 42 -20.55 -1.43 3.58
CA GLN A 42 -20.25 -0.96 2.25
C GLN A 42 -19.23 -1.91 1.63
N PRO A 43 -19.43 -2.37 0.38
CA PRO A 43 -18.39 -3.11 -0.31
C PRO A 43 -17.15 -2.21 -0.40
N ILE A 44 -16.07 -2.64 0.25
CA ILE A 44 -14.73 -2.06 0.11
C ILE A 44 -14.48 -2.05 -1.40
N THR A 45 -14.46 -0.85 -1.97
CA THR A 45 -14.26 -0.69 -3.40
C THR A 45 -12.80 -1.04 -3.62
N ALA A 46 -12.53 -2.21 -4.20
CA ALA A 46 -11.21 -2.51 -4.72
C ALA A 46 -10.86 -1.42 -5.72
N VAL A 47 -9.92 -0.56 -5.36
CA VAL A 47 -9.38 0.47 -6.25
C VAL A 47 -8.40 -0.25 -7.16
N GLU A 48 -8.86 -0.69 -8.32
CA GLU A 48 -7.98 -1.06 -9.44
C GLU A 48 -8.04 0.08 -10.46
N ASP A 49 -6.97 0.88 -10.56
CA ASP A 49 -6.30 1.30 -11.82
C ASP A 49 -5.37 2.51 -11.56
N ASP A 50 -4.06 2.32 -11.78
CA ASP A 50 -3.02 3.33 -12.02
C ASP A 50 -2.68 4.40 -10.95
N ALA A 51 -3.24 4.33 -9.73
CA ALA A 51 -2.63 5.05 -8.61
C ALA A 51 -1.40 4.25 -8.14
N GLN A 52 -0.19 4.78 -8.36
CA GLN A 52 0.98 4.29 -7.62
C GLN A 52 0.63 4.33 -6.14
N LEU A 53 0.87 3.24 -5.41
CA LEU A 53 0.49 3.12 -4.01
C LEU A 53 1.47 3.95 -3.15
N GLU A 54 1.39 5.27 -3.19
CA GLU A 54 2.37 6.20 -2.57
C GLU A 54 2.25 6.31 -1.04
N TYR A 55 2.19 5.17 -0.33
CA TYR A 55 2.05 5.12 1.13
C TYR A 55 3.16 5.86 1.89
N PHE A 56 4.37 5.87 1.33
CA PHE A 56 5.57 6.44 1.99
C PHE A 56 6.13 7.66 1.26
N GLY A 57 5.41 8.19 0.26
CA GLY A 57 5.81 9.42 -0.45
C GLY A 57 5.24 10.70 0.16
N SER A 58 4.42 10.58 1.22
CA SER A 58 3.72 11.70 1.86
C SER A 58 3.17 11.34 3.24
N ASP A 59 2.94 12.35 4.07
CA ASP A 59 2.44 12.24 5.44
C ASP A 59 0.96 11.82 5.56
N GLN A 60 0.23 11.73 4.45
CA GLN A 60 -1.22 11.50 4.45
C GLN A 60 -1.63 10.10 4.93
N PHE A 61 -0.72 9.13 4.89
CA PHE A 61 -0.98 7.73 5.26
C PHE A 61 -0.45 7.36 6.65
N VAL A 62 0.18 8.29 7.37
CA VAL A 62 0.64 8.03 8.73
C VAL A 62 -0.54 7.65 9.62
N GLY A 63 -0.42 6.47 10.26
CA GLY A 63 -1.44 5.83 11.09
C GLY A 63 -2.31 4.80 10.35
N ASP A 64 -2.21 4.70 9.02
CA ASP A 64 -2.97 3.72 8.25
C ASP A 64 -2.33 2.32 8.32
N GLU A 65 -3.17 1.29 8.36
CA GLU A 65 -2.75 -0.09 8.23
C GLU A 65 -2.62 -0.45 6.74
N VAL A 66 -1.45 -0.95 6.35
CA VAL A 66 -1.14 -1.31 4.95
C VAL A 66 -0.56 -2.71 4.86
N VAL A 67 -0.63 -3.27 3.66
CA VAL A 67 0.10 -4.48 3.28
C VAL A 67 1.03 -4.16 2.13
N VAL A 68 2.33 -4.36 2.33
CA VAL A 68 3.36 -4.20 1.30
C VAL A 68 3.91 -5.56 0.93
N SER A 69 4.20 -5.76 -0.34
CA SER A 69 4.96 -6.90 -0.86
C SER A 69 6.18 -6.39 -1.60
N SER A 70 7.37 -6.76 -1.14
CA SER A 70 8.60 -6.25 -1.75
C SER A 70 9.81 -7.13 -1.46
N VAL A 71 10.90 -6.86 -2.18
CA VAL A 71 12.21 -7.51 -2.01
C VAL A 71 12.91 -6.93 -0.79
N VAL A 72 13.44 -7.80 0.06
CA VAL A 72 14.34 -7.43 1.16
C VAL A 72 15.69 -7.04 0.59
N THR A 73 16.06 -5.77 0.74
CA THR A 73 17.32 -5.23 0.22
C THR A 73 18.44 -5.32 1.23
N TRP A 74 18.12 -5.28 2.53
CA TRP A 74 19.10 -5.42 3.60
C TRP A 74 18.44 -5.88 4.91
N VAL A 75 18.97 -6.89 5.58
CA VAL A 75 18.63 -7.20 6.98
C VAL A 75 19.56 -6.43 7.92
N LEU A 76 19.02 -5.45 8.65
CA LEU A 76 19.79 -4.52 9.49
C LEU A 76 20.06 -5.09 10.89
N GLY A 77 19.17 -5.96 11.39
CA GLY A 77 19.30 -6.64 12.67
C GLY A 77 18.18 -7.65 12.90
N GLU A 78 18.03 -8.12 14.14
CA GLU A 78 17.02 -9.15 14.48
C GLU A 78 15.56 -8.67 14.35
N LYS A 79 15.36 -7.35 14.36
CA LYS A 79 14.04 -6.68 14.39
C LYS A 79 13.87 -5.60 13.34
N SER A 80 14.85 -5.39 12.47
CA SER A 80 14.79 -4.34 11.46
C SER A 80 15.38 -4.80 10.13
N LEU A 81 14.69 -4.46 9.05
CA LEU A 81 15.10 -4.73 7.69
C LEU A 81 14.73 -3.55 6.79
N MET A 82 15.27 -3.56 5.58
CA MET A 82 14.97 -2.63 4.52
C MET A 82 14.34 -3.40 3.36
N LEU A 83 13.24 -2.86 2.83
CA LEU A 83 12.61 -3.32 1.60
C LEU A 83 12.89 -2.34 0.46
N ASP A 84 12.77 -2.80 -0.78
CA ASP A 84 12.63 -1.90 -1.92
C ASP A 84 11.30 -1.12 -1.80
N GLY A 85 11.38 0.20 -1.72
CA GLY A 85 10.23 1.07 -1.52
C GLY A 85 9.61 1.59 -2.81
N SER A 86 10.22 1.30 -3.96
CA SER A 86 9.97 2.03 -5.22
C SER A 86 8.52 1.96 -5.72
N GLU A 87 7.83 0.85 -5.47
CA GLU A 87 6.41 0.70 -5.79
C GLU A 87 5.47 1.42 -4.81
N TYR A 88 6.01 1.88 -3.68
CA TYR A 88 5.25 2.48 -2.57
C TYR A 88 5.53 3.97 -2.33
N GLY A 89 6.20 4.64 -3.28
CA GLY A 89 6.46 6.08 -3.25
C GLY A 89 7.79 6.51 -2.62
N ASP A 90 8.67 5.58 -2.26
CA ASP A 90 9.98 5.87 -1.67
C ASP A 90 11.11 5.05 -2.35
N ALA A 91 12.38 5.40 -2.18
CA ALA A 91 13.49 4.63 -2.70
C ALA A 91 13.76 3.35 -1.89
N SER A 92 13.53 3.39 -0.58
CA SER A 92 13.69 2.24 0.31
C SER A 92 12.77 2.38 1.51
N LEU A 93 12.26 1.25 2.00
CA LEU A 93 11.32 1.24 3.11
C LEU A 93 11.95 0.58 4.34
N LEU A 94 12.08 1.33 5.43
CA LEU A 94 12.45 0.78 6.73
C LEU A 94 11.27 0.01 7.32
N VAL A 95 11.52 -1.21 7.79
CA VAL A 95 10.55 -2.02 8.51
C VAL A 95 11.08 -2.36 9.89
N LEU A 96 10.29 -2.09 10.92
CA LEU A 96 10.57 -2.53 12.30
C LEU A 96 9.55 -3.58 12.72
N SER A 97 10.00 -4.66 13.34
CA SER A 97 9.12 -5.73 13.85
C SER A 97 9.37 -5.99 15.34
N PRO A 98 8.37 -5.80 16.22
CA PRO A 98 8.54 -6.02 17.66
C PRO A 98 8.79 -7.49 17.99
N ASP A 99 8.16 -8.39 17.23
CA ASP A 99 8.25 -9.85 17.36
C ASP A 99 9.47 -10.46 16.66
N GLY A 100 10.22 -9.65 15.91
CA GLY A 100 11.40 -10.05 15.14
C GLY A 100 11.07 -10.55 13.74
N LEU A 101 12.12 -10.67 12.92
CA LEU A 101 11.97 -10.92 11.48
C LEU A 101 11.75 -12.39 11.09
N GLY A 102 11.89 -13.33 12.02
CA GLY A 102 11.86 -14.75 11.71
C GLY A 102 13.05 -15.19 10.84
N ALA A 103 12.79 -15.96 9.79
CA ALA A 103 13.79 -16.52 8.88
C ALA A 103 13.79 -15.80 7.52
N VAL A 104 13.81 -14.46 7.56
CA VAL A 104 13.88 -13.59 6.38
C VAL A 104 15.34 -13.29 6.04
N GLU A 105 15.69 -13.41 4.77
CA GLU A 105 17.03 -13.14 4.25
C GLU A 105 17.01 -12.04 3.18
N GLU A 106 18.19 -11.45 2.91
CA GLU A 106 18.33 -10.50 1.79
C GLU A 106 18.02 -11.19 0.45
N GLY A 107 17.26 -10.49 -0.39
CA GLY A 107 16.78 -10.98 -1.68
C GLY A 107 15.46 -11.76 -1.62
N ASP A 108 14.94 -12.06 -0.43
CA ASP A 108 13.61 -12.64 -0.29
C ASP A 108 12.53 -11.64 -0.72
N ILE A 109 11.44 -12.15 -1.29
CA ILE A 109 10.19 -11.39 -1.45
C ILE A 109 9.31 -11.72 -0.25
N VAL A 110 8.99 -10.70 0.54
CA VAL A 110 8.17 -10.82 1.74
C VAL A 110 6.93 -9.94 1.63
N ASN A 111 5.90 -10.31 2.36
CA ASN A 111 4.75 -9.45 2.61
C ASN A 111 4.81 -8.99 4.06
N VAL A 112 4.49 -7.72 4.27
CA VAL A 112 4.44 -7.10 5.59
C VAL A 112 3.11 -6.40 5.75
N SER A 113 2.35 -6.78 6.76
CA SER A 113 1.20 -6.00 7.24
C SER A 113 1.61 -5.21 8.47
N GLY A 114 1.17 -3.97 8.55
CA GLY A 114 1.49 -3.10 9.68
C GLY A 114 1.02 -1.68 9.48
N TYR A 115 1.51 -0.77 10.32
CA TYR A 115 1.12 0.63 10.33
C TYR A 115 2.20 1.52 9.76
N VAL A 116 1.82 2.46 8.90
CA VAL A 116 2.71 3.54 8.47
C VAL A 116 2.89 4.51 9.64
N GLU A 117 4.13 4.75 10.04
CA GLU A 117 4.48 5.57 11.19
C GLU A 117 5.59 6.55 10.83
N GLN A 118 5.73 7.64 11.59
CA GLN A 118 6.87 8.55 11.41
C GLN A 118 8.07 8.07 12.22
N PHE A 119 9.23 7.96 11.57
CA PHE A 119 10.42 7.45 12.21
C PHE A 119 11.14 8.53 13.03
N VAL A 120 11.13 8.33 14.34
CA VAL A 120 11.89 9.12 15.30
C VAL A 120 12.80 8.18 16.06
N GLN A 121 14.09 8.12 15.68
CA GLN A 121 15.04 7.10 16.13
C GLN A 121 15.04 6.89 17.65
N VAL A 122 15.01 7.96 18.44
CA VAL A 122 15.00 7.90 19.92
C VAL A 122 13.81 7.11 20.48
N ASN A 123 12.68 7.05 19.78
CA ASN A 123 11.51 6.31 20.21
C ASN A 123 11.69 4.79 20.03
N TYR A 124 12.57 4.36 19.11
CA TYR A 124 12.70 2.96 18.70
C TYR A 124 14.07 2.34 19.00
N ALA A 125 15.05 3.16 19.39
CA ALA A 125 16.45 2.74 19.59
C ALA A 125 16.62 1.56 20.55
N GLU A 126 15.98 1.61 21.72
CA GLU A 126 16.12 0.56 22.73
C GLU A 126 15.34 -0.72 22.37
N GLU A 127 14.08 -0.58 21.97
CA GLU A 127 13.17 -1.73 21.77
C GLU A 127 13.47 -2.52 20.49
N TYR A 128 13.96 -1.84 19.46
CA TYR A 128 14.19 -2.40 18.12
C TYR A 128 15.68 -2.47 17.75
N GLY A 129 16.59 -2.05 18.64
CA GLY A 129 18.04 -2.10 18.42
C GLY A 129 18.57 -1.05 17.43
N VAL A 130 17.78 0.00 17.19
CA VAL A 130 18.01 1.03 16.16
C VAL A 130 19.00 2.08 16.69
N SER A 131 20.29 1.74 16.66
CA SER A 131 21.35 2.55 17.30
C SER A 131 22.43 3.07 16.36
N ASP A 132 22.51 2.55 15.13
CA ASP A 132 23.48 3.00 14.12
C ASP A 132 22.97 4.24 13.38
N GLU A 133 23.45 5.43 13.78
CA GLU A 133 23.10 6.70 13.13
C GLU A 133 23.47 6.75 11.64
N GLY A 134 24.44 5.96 11.17
CA GLY A 134 24.83 5.94 9.76
C GLY A 134 23.80 5.26 8.87
N VAL A 135 23.11 4.24 9.39
CA VAL A 135 22.05 3.52 8.69
C VAL A 135 20.70 4.19 8.90
N TYR A 136 20.32 4.42 10.16
CA TYR A 136 18.98 4.91 10.52
C TYR A 136 18.85 6.43 10.40
N GLY A 137 19.97 7.16 10.33
CA GLY A 137 19.95 8.61 10.11
C GLY A 137 19.38 9.02 8.75
N LEU A 138 19.28 8.09 7.80
CA LEU A 138 18.63 8.34 6.51
C LEU A 138 17.11 8.47 6.63
N TYR A 139 16.51 7.84 7.64
CA TYR A 139 15.06 7.77 7.83
C TYR A 139 14.51 8.80 8.81
N VAL A 140 15.34 9.71 9.31
CA VAL A 140 14.89 10.70 10.31
C VAL A 140 13.80 11.57 9.71
N ASP A 141 12.65 11.61 10.39
CA ASP A 141 11.43 12.31 9.97
C ASP A 141 10.74 11.71 8.73
N GLU A 142 11.20 10.57 8.22
CA GLU A 142 10.57 9.82 7.12
C GLU A 142 9.53 8.82 7.64
N GLU A 143 8.62 8.40 6.76
CA GLU A 143 7.67 7.35 7.02
C GLU A 143 8.35 5.96 7.01
N PHE A 144 7.95 5.08 7.92
CA PHE A 144 8.40 3.70 7.96
C PHE A 144 7.23 2.76 8.26
N LEU A 145 7.44 1.46 8.10
CA LEU A 145 6.43 0.46 8.40
C LEU A 145 6.72 -0.23 9.73
N LEU A 146 5.83 -0.04 10.71
CA LEU A 146 5.83 -0.82 11.93
C LEU A 146 5.03 -2.11 11.70
N ALA A 147 5.74 -3.23 11.59
CA ALA A 147 5.18 -4.52 11.20
C ALA A 147 4.42 -5.19 12.34
N ASP A 148 3.20 -5.64 12.03
CA ASP A 148 2.43 -6.58 12.84
C ASP A 148 2.69 -8.02 12.41
N HIS A 149 2.82 -8.27 11.11
CA HIS A 149 3.04 -9.60 10.56
C HIS A 149 3.96 -9.59 9.34
N ILE A 150 4.84 -10.58 9.26
CA ILE A 150 5.76 -10.79 8.13
C ILE A 150 5.64 -12.24 7.67
N TRP A 151 5.42 -12.44 6.37
CA TRP A 151 5.34 -13.79 5.79
C TRP A 151 5.88 -13.85 4.36
N ASN A 152 6.40 -15.03 4.02
CA ASN A 152 6.93 -15.32 2.69
C ASN A 152 5.82 -15.94 1.83
N GLY A 153 5.72 -15.52 0.57
CA GLY A 153 4.77 -16.09 -0.40
C GLY A 153 4.06 -15.04 -1.25
N PRO A 154 3.18 -15.45 -2.17
CA PRO A 154 2.36 -14.51 -2.92
C PRO A 154 1.49 -13.67 -1.97
N SER A 155 1.28 -12.40 -2.32
CA SER A 155 0.34 -11.52 -1.63
C SER A 155 -1.07 -12.04 -1.87
N ASP A 156 -1.54 -12.91 -0.99
CA ASP A 156 -2.94 -13.28 -0.97
C ASP A 156 -3.70 -12.07 -0.43
N SER A 157 -4.09 -11.12 -1.28
CA SER A 157 -4.91 -9.94 -0.91
C SER A 157 -6.32 -10.29 -0.41
N SER A 158 -6.52 -11.51 0.12
CA SER A 158 -7.77 -12.03 0.68
C SER A 158 -7.68 -12.38 2.16
N GLY A 159 -6.54 -12.15 2.81
CA GLY A 159 -6.35 -12.46 4.22
C GLY A 159 -6.82 -11.35 5.17
N THR A 160 -8.12 -11.09 5.26
CA THR A 160 -8.63 -10.45 6.49
C THR A 160 -8.33 -11.43 7.64
N PRO A 161 -7.55 -11.05 8.68
CA PRO A 161 -7.37 -11.91 9.83
C PRO A 161 -8.75 -12.15 10.46
N LYS A 162 -9.21 -13.40 10.40
CA LYS A 162 -10.45 -13.82 11.06
C LYS A 162 -10.21 -13.71 12.57
N PRO A 163 -10.98 -12.90 13.33
CA PRO A 163 -10.86 -12.91 14.78
C PRO A 163 -11.23 -14.30 15.30
N SER A 164 -10.34 -14.88 16.10
CA SER A 164 -10.63 -16.14 16.80
C SER A 164 -11.76 -15.90 17.79
N SER A 165 -12.84 -16.68 17.67
CA SER A 165 -13.99 -16.68 18.59
C SER A 165 -13.67 -17.39 19.90
#